data_AF-A0A813BR98-F1
#
_entry.id   AF-A0A813BR98-F1
#
_cell.length_a   1.000
_cell.length_b   1.000
_cell.length_c   1.000
_cell.angle_alpha   90.00
_cell.angle_beta   90.00
_cell.angle_gamma   90.00
#
_symmetry.space_group_name_H-M   'P 1'
#
loop_
_entity.id
_entity.type
_entity.pdbx_description
1 polymer ?
#
loop_
_entity_poly.entity_id
_entity_poly.type
_entity_poly.pdbx_seq_one_letter_code
_entity_poly.pdbx_strand_id
1 'polypeptide(L)'
;MARSTWQLLLACLAVAAADPSPCCKACELPKVKVFSTDAAHGYCGEACMDPKNFNLFHKFEANLTIATEEHPCSKQWTPLNDKQYTDYFKTVTHGFGPLSCTLDLYAPTDMPEHACCSAPLIRQLGCFGSTPVLIDGTGPFCCPKGATPSQPCGNQSLPVLSDSPVIV
;
A
#
# COMPACT_ATOMS: atom_id res chain seq x y z
N MET A 1 63.50 -16.12 11.51
CA MET A 1 62.81 -14.87 11.08
C MET A 1 61.34 -15.20 10.87
N ALA A 2 60.50 -14.92 11.87
CA ALA A 2 59.06 -15.16 11.81
C ALA A 2 58.39 -13.94 11.15
N ARG A 3 57.73 -14.13 10.01
CA ARG A 3 56.90 -13.10 9.39
C ARG A 3 55.46 -13.30 9.87
N SER A 4 55.07 -12.47 10.83
CA SER A 4 53.73 -12.37 11.38
C SER A 4 52.81 -11.73 10.32
N THR A 5 51.94 -12.51 9.70
CA THR A 5 50.88 -11.99 8.84
C THR A 5 49.66 -11.73 9.70
N TRP A 6 49.41 -10.46 10.01
CA TRP A 6 48.15 -10.01 10.60
C TRP A 6 47.07 -10.05 9.53
N GLN A 7 46.26 -11.10 9.51
CA GLN A 7 45.03 -11.12 8.72
C GLN A 7 43.92 -10.44 9.54
N LEU A 8 43.67 -9.17 9.22
CA LEU A 8 42.44 -8.48 9.57
C LEU A 8 41.28 -9.17 8.84
N LEU A 9 40.53 -10.00 9.57
CA LEU A 9 39.20 -10.42 9.13
C LEU A 9 38.26 -9.20 9.19
N LEU A 10 38.09 -8.52 8.07
CA LEU A 10 36.89 -7.71 7.84
C LEU A 10 35.69 -8.66 7.75
N ALA A 11 34.95 -8.80 8.84
CA ALA A 11 33.60 -9.33 8.80
C ALA A 11 32.70 -8.27 8.13
N CYS A 12 32.40 -8.45 6.84
CA CYS A 12 31.29 -7.73 6.22
C CYS A 12 30.00 -8.16 6.91
N LEU A 13 29.41 -7.28 7.72
CA LEU A 13 28.00 -7.39 8.09
C LEU A 13 27.18 -7.25 6.81
N ALA A 14 26.70 -8.37 6.28
CA ALA A 14 25.64 -8.36 5.30
C ALA A 14 24.36 -7.91 6.00
N VAL A 15 23.93 -6.66 5.75
CA VAL A 15 22.57 -6.23 6.05
C VAL A 15 21.68 -6.96 5.04
N ALA A 16 20.95 -7.97 5.50
CA ALA A 16 19.88 -8.57 4.71
C ALA A 16 18.81 -7.49 4.49
N ALA A 17 18.59 -7.08 3.23
CA ALA A 17 17.41 -6.32 2.87
C ALA A 17 16.19 -7.22 3.19
N ALA A 18 15.35 -6.79 4.12
CA ALA A 18 14.09 -7.47 4.36
C ALA A 18 13.24 -7.30 3.09
N ASP A 19 12.91 -8.41 2.42
CA ASP A 19 11.82 -8.41 1.44
C ASP A 19 10.58 -7.84 2.15
N PRO A 20 9.81 -6.92 1.52
CA PRO A 20 8.60 -6.37 2.13
C PRO A 20 7.53 -7.46 2.16
N SER A 21 7.63 -8.38 3.11
CA SER A 21 6.59 -9.33 3.40
C SER A 21 5.41 -8.61 4.06
N PRO A 22 4.15 -8.98 3.74
CA PRO A 22 2.98 -8.39 4.38
C PRO A 22 3.08 -8.43 5.92
N CYS A 23 2.82 -7.31 6.60
CA CYS A 23 2.92 -7.17 8.06
C CYS A 23 1.85 -7.93 8.82
N CYS A 24 0.72 -8.13 8.18
CA CYS A 24 -0.56 -8.23 8.83
C CYS A 24 -1.31 -9.45 8.31
N LYS A 25 -0.61 -10.57 8.11
CA LYS A 25 -1.22 -11.88 7.78
C LYS A 25 -2.02 -12.44 8.95
N ALA A 26 -1.43 -12.44 10.15
CA ALA A 26 -2.08 -12.84 11.39
C ALA A 26 -1.91 -11.74 12.46
N CYS A 27 -2.90 -11.59 13.33
CA CYS A 27 -2.83 -10.62 14.43
C CYS A 27 -2.58 -11.33 15.75
N GLU A 28 -1.52 -10.91 16.44
CA GLU A 28 -1.24 -11.38 17.79
C GLU A 28 -2.18 -10.71 18.79
N LEU A 29 -2.70 -11.49 19.74
CA LEU A 29 -3.52 -10.96 20.82
C LEU A 29 -2.75 -9.90 21.62
N PRO A 30 -3.38 -8.77 22.01
CA PRO A 30 -4.82 -8.49 21.97
C PRO A 30 -5.30 -7.78 20.69
N LYS A 31 -4.48 -7.67 19.64
CA LYS A 31 -4.86 -6.97 18.41
C LYS A 31 -5.92 -7.74 17.64
N VAL A 32 -6.81 -7.01 16.99
CA VAL A 32 -7.83 -7.55 16.11
C VAL A 32 -7.50 -7.20 14.66
N LYS A 33 -7.94 -8.05 13.74
CA LYS A 33 -7.86 -7.77 12.31
C LYS A 33 -8.93 -6.73 11.96
N VAL A 34 -8.52 -5.71 11.22
CA VAL A 34 -9.43 -4.73 10.62
C VAL A 34 -9.12 -4.60 9.15
N PHE A 35 -10.11 -4.18 8.37
CA PHE A 35 -9.93 -3.85 6.95
C PHE A 35 -10.72 -2.59 6.58
N SER A 36 -10.31 -1.94 5.50
CA SER A 36 -11.11 -0.91 4.85
C SER A 36 -10.90 -0.96 3.34
N THR A 37 -11.97 -0.76 2.59
CA THR A 37 -11.91 -0.64 1.13
C THR A 37 -11.88 0.83 0.75
N ASP A 38 -10.76 1.25 0.18
CA ASP A 38 -10.55 2.56 -0.40
C ASP A 38 -10.65 2.47 -1.92
N ALA A 39 -11.88 2.38 -2.40
CA ALA A 39 -12.14 2.27 -3.84
C ALA A 39 -11.70 3.52 -4.63
N ALA A 40 -11.56 4.68 -3.96
CA ALA A 40 -11.11 5.91 -4.59
C ALA A 40 -9.62 5.86 -4.93
N HIS A 41 -8.81 5.33 -4.02
CA HIS A 41 -7.37 5.11 -4.24
C HIS A 41 -7.06 3.73 -4.82
N GLY A 42 -8.07 2.86 -4.93
CA GLY A 42 -7.99 1.60 -5.65
C GLY A 42 -7.45 0.43 -4.86
N TYR A 43 -7.50 0.48 -3.52
CA TYR A 43 -6.95 -0.58 -2.68
C TYR A 43 -7.93 -1.00 -1.59
N CYS A 44 -7.74 -2.22 -1.10
CA CYS A 44 -8.21 -2.62 0.21
C CYS A 44 -7.01 -2.71 1.16
N GLY A 45 -7.12 -2.09 2.33
CA GLY A 45 -6.11 -2.16 3.39
C GLY A 45 -6.55 -3.12 4.48
N GLU A 46 -5.66 -4.00 4.94
CA GLU A 46 -5.85 -4.80 6.15
C GLU A 46 -4.74 -4.56 7.18
N ALA A 47 -5.11 -4.54 8.46
CA ALA A 47 -4.19 -4.18 9.54
C ALA A 47 -4.50 -4.96 10.82
N CYS A 48 -3.52 -5.01 11.72
CA CYS A 48 -3.70 -5.48 13.09
C CYS A 48 -3.77 -4.28 14.03
N MET A 49 -4.94 -4.05 14.63
CA MET A 49 -5.25 -2.86 15.42
C MET A 49 -5.57 -3.23 16.87
N ASP A 50 -5.13 -2.41 17.83
CA ASP A 50 -5.68 -2.50 19.19
C ASP A 50 -7.18 -2.16 19.13
N PRO A 51 -8.10 -3.03 19.58
CA PRO A 51 -9.53 -2.77 19.51
C PRO A 51 -9.96 -1.46 20.18
N LYS A 52 -9.19 -0.94 21.14
CA LYS A 52 -9.43 0.37 21.77
C LYS A 52 -9.29 1.54 20.80
N ASN A 53 -8.48 1.38 19.76
CA ASN A 53 -8.24 2.41 18.75
C ASN A 53 -9.28 2.40 17.62
N PHE A 54 -10.08 1.33 17.49
CA PHE A 54 -11.04 1.18 16.39
C PHE A 54 -11.98 2.39 16.25
N ASN A 55 -12.62 2.81 17.34
CA ASN A 55 -13.56 3.94 17.32
C ASN A 55 -12.89 5.29 16.98
N LEU A 56 -11.58 5.42 17.19
CA LEU A 56 -10.85 6.63 16.81
C LEU A 56 -10.57 6.61 15.30
N PHE A 57 -10.02 5.52 14.79
CA PHE A 57 -9.70 5.38 13.36
C PHE A 57 -10.96 5.34 12.49
N HIS A 58 -12.04 4.71 12.95
CA HIS A 58 -13.32 4.64 12.23
C HIS A 58 -13.97 6.02 11.99
N LYS A 59 -13.58 7.06 12.75
CA LYS A 59 -14.02 8.45 12.49
C LYS A 59 -13.31 9.06 11.29
N PHE A 60 -12.09 8.63 11.01
CA PHE A 60 -11.28 9.10 9.89
C PHE A 60 -11.42 8.20 8.66
N GLU A 61 -11.67 6.91 8.88
CA GLU A 61 -11.87 5.89 7.86
C GLU A 61 -13.26 5.26 8.03
N ALA A 62 -14.27 5.85 7.38
CA ALA A 62 -15.66 5.44 7.59
C ALA A 62 -15.96 4.00 7.16
N ASN A 63 -15.14 3.43 6.27
CA ASN A 63 -15.26 2.04 5.81
C ASN A 63 -14.49 1.04 6.70
N LEU A 64 -13.82 1.50 7.77
CA LEU A 64 -13.03 0.64 8.66
C LEU A 64 -13.92 -0.39 9.37
N THR A 65 -13.63 -1.66 9.16
CA THR A 65 -14.46 -2.77 9.63
C THR A 65 -13.61 -3.79 10.38
N ILE A 66 -14.12 -4.35 11.48
CA ILE A 66 -13.47 -5.48 12.17
C ILE A 66 -13.69 -6.74 11.32
N ALA A 67 -12.60 -7.40 10.94
CA ALA A 67 -12.68 -8.58 10.08
C ALA A 67 -13.15 -9.82 10.84
N THR A 68 -13.94 -10.66 10.17
CA THR A 68 -14.27 -12.03 10.60
C THR A 68 -13.36 -13.07 9.95
N GLU A 69 -12.71 -12.71 8.85
CA GLU A 69 -11.86 -13.57 8.04
C GLU A 69 -10.37 -13.25 8.25
N GLU A 70 -9.48 -14.20 7.95
CA GLU A 70 -8.03 -14.00 8.01
C GLU A 70 -7.52 -13.04 6.93
N HIS A 71 -8.09 -13.12 5.74
CA HIS A 71 -7.78 -12.28 4.57
C HIS A 71 -9.02 -11.52 4.08
N PRO A 72 -9.52 -10.53 4.84
CA PRO A 72 -10.75 -9.81 4.52
C PRO A 72 -10.72 -9.12 3.15
N CYS A 73 -9.57 -8.57 2.71
CA CYS A 73 -9.46 -7.88 1.43
C CYS A 73 -9.75 -8.80 0.23
N SER A 74 -9.34 -10.07 0.30
CA SER A 74 -9.66 -11.08 -0.72
C SER A 74 -11.15 -11.35 -0.90
N LYS A 75 -11.99 -10.91 0.05
CA LYS A 75 -13.45 -11.04 0.00
C LYS A 75 -14.15 -9.76 -0.48
N GLN A 76 -13.41 -8.67 -0.60
CA GLN A 76 -13.93 -7.39 -1.08
C GLN A 76 -13.85 -7.33 -2.61
N TRP A 77 -14.75 -6.55 -3.21
CA TRP A 77 -14.87 -6.39 -4.65
C TRP A 77 -14.73 -4.93 -5.04
N THR A 78 -14.11 -4.67 -6.19
CA THR A 78 -14.10 -3.36 -6.82
C THR A 78 -15.51 -2.94 -7.22
N PRO A 79 -15.84 -1.64 -7.20
CA PRO A 79 -17.16 -1.18 -7.59
C PRO A 79 -17.44 -1.18 -9.10
N LEU A 80 -16.40 -1.35 -9.96
CA LEU A 80 -16.52 -1.12 -11.41
C LEU A 80 -16.24 -2.34 -12.31
N ASN A 81 -15.47 -3.33 -11.86
CA ASN A 81 -15.07 -4.45 -12.73
C ASN A 81 -15.18 -5.83 -12.07
N ASP A 82 -15.91 -5.93 -10.95
CA ASP A 82 -16.13 -7.18 -10.21
C ASP A 82 -14.84 -7.99 -10.00
N LYS A 83 -13.74 -7.30 -9.67
CA LYS A 83 -12.47 -7.93 -9.31
C LYS A 83 -12.27 -7.90 -7.81
N GLN A 84 -11.61 -8.92 -7.27
CA GLN A 84 -11.28 -8.98 -5.85
C GLN A 84 -9.92 -8.37 -5.54
N TYR A 85 -9.76 -7.80 -4.35
CA TYR A 85 -8.48 -7.27 -3.87
C TYR A 85 -7.61 -8.43 -3.35
N THR A 86 -6.86 -9.06 -4.25
CA THR A 86 -6.08 -10.27 -3.96
C THR A 86 -4.58 -10.09 -4.17
N ASP A 87 -4.18 -9.07 -4.91
CA ASP A 87 -2.77 -8.84 -5.25
C ASP A 87 -2.15 -7.94 -4.19
N TYR A 88 -1.19 -8.46 -3.41
CA TYR A 88 -0.45 -7.62 -2.46
C TYR A 88 0.31 -6.53 -3.22
N PHE A 89 0.12 -5.27 -2.81
CA PHE A 89 0.77 -4.12 -3.41
C PHE A 89 1.96 -3.67 -2.56
N LYS A 90 1.72 -3.28 -1.32
CA LYS A 90 2.77 -2.82 -0.39
C LYS A 90 2.27 -2.75 1.04
N THR A 91 3.22 -2.77 1.98
CA THR A 91 3.01 -2.39 3.38
C THR A 91 3.35 -0.92 3.55
N VAL A 92 2.46 -0.18 4.21
CA VAL A 92 2.63 1.25 4.51
C VAL A 92 2.38 1.49 5.99
N THR A 93 2.94 2.57 6.52
CA THR A 93 2.59 3.07 7.85
C THR A 93 2.06 4.49 7.69
N HIS A 94 0.77 4.68 7.94
CA HIS A 94 0.12 5.98 7.88
C HIS A 94 -0.19 6.50 9.28
N GLY A 95 -0.21 7.82 9.42
CA GLY A 95 -0.54 8.51 10.67
C GLY A 95 0.56 9.45 11.13
N PHE A 96 0.32 10.09 12.28
CA PHE A 96 1.21 11.12 12.80
C PHE A 96 1.38 10.97 14.32
N GLY A 97 2.64 10.86 14.75
CA GLY A 97 2.98 10.70 16.16
C GLY A 97 2.40 9.41 16.75
N PRO A 98 1.74 9.44 17.93
CA PRO A 98 1.23 8.24 18.59
C PRO A 98 0.04 7.59 17.88
N LEU A 99 -0.51 8.24 16.85
CA LEU A 99 -1.62 7.73 16.04
C LEU A 99 -1.09 7.29 14.67
N SER A 100 -0.41 6.15 14.65
CA SER A 100 0.08 5.51 13.42
C SER A 100 -0.46 4.08 13.29
N CYS A 101 -0.73 3.65 12.06
CA CYS A 101 -1.17 2.31 11.73
C CYS A 101 -0.34 1.77 10.56
N THR A 102 0.29 0.61 10.77
CA THR A 102 0.92 -0.16 9.70
C THR A 102 -0.11 -1.12 9.12
N LEU A 103 -0.27 -1.10 7.79
CA LEU A 103 -1.26 -1.88 7.07
C LEU A 103 -0.72 -2.39 5.74
N ASP A 104 -1.27 -3.52 5.30
CA ASP A 104 -1.00 -4.11 3.99
C ASP A 104 -2.07 -3.66 3.00
N LEU A 105 -1.64 -3.10 1.87
CA LEU A 105 -2.51 -2.72 0.76
C LEU A 105 -2.57 -3.85 -0.26
N TYR A 106 -3.79 -4.18 -0.68
CA TYR A 106 -4.07 -5.13 -1.74
C TYR A 106 -4.77 -4.43 -2.89
N ALA A 107 -4.27 -4.66 -4.10
CA ALA A 107 -4.83 -4.22 -5.36
C ALA A 107 -5.83 -5.28 -5.90
N PRO A 108 -6.76 -4.85 -6.77
CA PRO A 108 -7.56 -5.76 -7.58
C PRO A 108 -6.69 -6.68 -8.43
N THR A 109 -7.14 -7.92 -8.65
CA THR A 109 -6.43 -8.90 -9.48
C THR A 109 -6.05 -8.34 -10.86
N ASP A 110 -4.81 -8.56 -11.29
CA ASP A 110 -4.28 -8.11 -12.59
C ASP A 110 -4.39 -6.60 -12.81
N MET A 111 -4.34 -5.82 -11.75
CA MET A 111 -4.27 -4.37 -11.87
C MET A 111 -2.92 -3.95 -12.49
N PRO A 112 -2.91 -3.10 -13.52
CA PRO A 112 -1.68 -2.65 -14.14
C PRO A 112 -0.87 -1.79 -13.18
N GLU A 113 0.46 -1.78 -13.31
CA GLU A 113 1.30 -0.98 -12.41
C GLU A 113 1.07 0.54 -12.63
N HIS A 114 0.83 1.23 -11.52
CA HIS A 114 0.38 2.59 -11.40
C HIS A 114 0.94 3.30 -10.15
N ALA A 115 1.98 2.77 -9.49
CA ALA A 115 2.63 3.48 -8.37
C ALA A 115 3.16 4.87 -8.77
N CYS A 116 3.47 5.10 -10.05
CA CYS A 116 3.83 6.42 -10.59
C CYS A 116 2.67 7.43 -10.63
N CYS A 117 1.45 6.99 -10.37
CA CYS A 117 0.25 7.82 -10.42
C CYS A 117 -0.14 8.29 -9.01
N SER A 118 -0.77 9.47 -8.93
CA SER A 118 -1.34 9.99 -7.69
C SER A 118 -2.86 10.03 -7.77
N ALA A 119 -3.55 9.53 -6.75
CA ALA A 119 -4.98 9.77 -6.63
C ALA A 119 -5.23 11.26 -6.33
N PRO A 120 -6.13 11.94 -7.07
CA PRO A 120 -6.45 13.33 -6.81
C PRO A 120 -7.30 13.45 -5.54
N LEU A 121 -6.88 14.30 -4.59
CA LEU A 121 -7.60 14.60 -3.35
C LEU A 121 -9.05 15.10 -3.58
N ILE A 122 -9.33 15.68 -4.74
CA ILE A 122 -10.66 16.12 -5.16
C ILE A 122 -10.92 15.51 -6.54
N ARG A 123 -11.88 14.56 -6.64
CA ARG A 123 -12.29 13.83 -7.85
C ARG A 123 -12.08 14.64 -9.14
N GLN A 124 -10.99 14.33 -9.87
CA GLN A 124 -10.61 14.88 -11.18
C GLN A 124 -10.19 16.36 -11.26
N LEU A 125 -10.28 17.14 -10.19
CA LEU A 125 -9.76 18.51 -10.16
C LEU A 125 -8.24 18.47 -9.92
N GLY A 126 -7.45 18.59 -10.98
CA GLY A 126 -6.07 19.04 -10.84
C GLY A 126 -4.94 18.12 -11.31
N CYS A 127 -5.14 17.29 -12.34
CA CYS A 127 -4.00 16.66 -13.04
C CYS A 127 -3.21 17.70 -13.90
N PHE A 128 -2.79 18.81 -13.30
CA PHE A 128 -2.05 19.86 -14.00
C PHE A 128 -0.64 19.37 -14.33
N GLY A 129 -0.37 19.19 -15.63
CA GLY A 129 0.92 18.69 -16.10
C GLY A 129 1.02 17.15 -16.15
N SER A 130 -0.01 16.44 -15.74
CA SER A 130 -0.16 14.97 -15.80
C SER A 130 -1.35 14.57 -16.69
N THR A 131 -1.54 13.27 -16.91
CA THR A 131 -2.66 12.71 -17.66
C THR A 131 -3.63 12.05 -16.68
N PRO A 132 -4.93 12.42 -16.68
CA PRO A 132 -5.94 11.68 -15.94
C PRO A 132 -6.14 10.31 -16.59
N VAL A 133 -5.99 9.24 -15.81
CA VAL A 133 -6.19 7.85 -16.24
C VAL A 133 -7.20 7.20 -15.30
N LEU A 134 -8.22 6.56 -15.87
CA LEU A 134 -9.09 5.67 -15.12
C LEU A 134 -8.53 4.26 -15.23
N ILE A 135 -8.13 3.68 -14.10
CA ILE A 135 -7.68 2.28 -14.05
C ILE A 135 -8.88 1.43 -13.68
N ASP A 136 -9.15 0.39 -14.47
CA ASP A 136 -10.34 -0.43 -14.33
C ASP A 136 -10.48 -0.97 -12.89
N GLY A 137 -11.68 -0.80 -12.33
CA GLY A 137 -11.98 -1.22 -10.96
C GLY A 137 -11.71 -0.17 -9.90
N THR A 138 -11.09 0.96 -10.25
CA THR A 138 -10.56 1.92 -9.29
C THR A 138 -10.82 3.37 -9.69
N GLY A 139 -10.31 4.31 -8.89
CA GLY A 139 -10.53 5.72 -9.11
C GLY A 139 -9.80 6.29 -10.33
N PRO A 140 -10.11 7.55 -10.69
CA PRO A 140 -9.27 8.30 -11.58
C PRO A 140 -7.95 8.63 -10.88
N PHE A 141 -6.83 8.38 -11.53
CA PHE A 141 -5.50 8.78 -11.08
C PHE A 141 -4.90 9.84 -12.01
N CYS A 142 -4.01 10.67 -11.47
CA CYS A 142 -3.14 11.51 -12.27
C CYS A 142 -1.82 10.77 -12.52
N CYS A 143 -1.57 10.39 -13.76
CA CYS A 143 -0.40 9.62 -14.18
C CYS A 143 0.55 10.46 -15.07
N PRO A 144 1.79 10.01 -15.33
CA PRO A 144 2.68 10.69 -16.28
C PRO A 144 2.04 10.95 -17.65
N LYS A 145 2.53 11.96 -18.37
CA LYS A 145 2.00 12.29 -19.71
C LYS A 145 2.11 11.10 -20.66
N GLY A 146 1.03 10.81 -21.37
CA GLY A 146 0.97 9.69 -22.32
C GLY A 146 0.61 8.35 -21.68
N ALA A 147 0.28 8.35 -20.39
CA ALA A 147 -0.25 7.18 -19.70
C ALA A 147 -1.59 6.73 -20.30
N THR A 148 -1.81 5.41 -20.29
CA THR A 148 -3.07 4.77 -20.71
C THR A 148 -3.61 3.90 -19.59
N PRO A 149 -4.89 3.50 -19.61
CA PRO A 149 -5.44 2.58 -18.62
C PRO A 149 -4.66 1.26 -18.49
N SER A 150 -4.14 0.72 -19.60
CA SER A 150 -3.36 -0.53 -19.62
C SER A 150 -1.88 -0.35 -19.32
N GLN A 151 -1.34 0.87 -19.47
CA GLN A 151 0.04 1.21 -19.16
C GLN A 151 0.10 2.56 -18.41
N PRO A 152 -0.33 2.62 -17.14
CA PRO A 152 -0.40 3.86 -16.38
C PRO A 152 0.98 4.52 -16.18
N CYS A 153 2.04 3.73 -16.10
CA CYS A 153 3.42 4.24 -15.98
C CYS A 153 4.22 4.24 -17.30
N GLY A 154 3.63 3.79 -18.41
CA GLY A 154 4.32 3.68 -19.69
C GLY A 154 5.65 2.90 -19.59
N ASN A 155 6.75 3.53 -20.03
CA ASN A 155 8.11 2.96 -20.00
C ASN A 155 8.97 3.53 -18.85
N GLN A 156 8.39 4.23 -17.88
CA GLN A 156 9.19 4.77 -16.77
C GLN A 156 9.60 3.65 -15.82
N SER A 157 10.91 3.48 -15.64
CA SER A 157 11.44 2.72 -14.51
C SER A 157 11.16 3.50 -13.23
N LEU A 158 10.34 2.94 -12.35
CA LEU A 158 9.96 3.54 -11.07
C LEU A 158 11.20 4.04 -10.30
N PRO A 159 11.26 5.32 -9.92
CA PRO A 159 11.97 5.65 -8.69
C PRO A 159 11.23 4.94 -7.55
N VAL A 160 11.98 4.37 -6.61
CA VAL A 160 11.45 3.87 -5.34
C VAL A 160 10.71 5.03 -4.68
N LEU A 161 9.39 5.09 -4.81
CA LEU A 161 8.61 6.23 -4.36
C LEU A 161 8.54 6.18 -2.83
N SER A 162 9.42 6.98 -2.25
CA SER A 162 9.32 7.52 -0.90
C SER A 162 7.93 8.10 -0.69
N ASP A 163 7.20 7.52 0.26
CA ASP A 163 6.20 8.16 1.13
C ASP A 163 5.50 9.40 0.54
N SER A 164 4.74 9.23 -0.54
CA SER A 164 3.67 10.20 -0.81
C SER A 164 2.60 10.00 0.25
N PRO A 165 2.17 11.07 0.95
CA PRO A 165 1.13 10.98 1.95
C PRO A 165 -0.18 10.68 1.22
N VAL A 166 -0.62 9.42 1.27
CA VAL A 166 -2.04 9.11 1.07
C VAL A 166 -2.72 9.75 2.27
N ILE A 167 -3.25 10.96 2.05
CA ILE A 167 -4.08 11.67 3.01
C ILE A 167 -5.46 11.04 2.87
N VAL A 168 -5.83 10.31 3.92
CA VAL A 168 -7.18 9.91 4.36
C VAL A 168 -8.30 10.09 3.34
#